data_AF-A0A9X1PTZ6-F1
#
_entry.id   AF-A0A9X1PTZ6-F1
#
_cell.length_a   1.000
_cell.length_b   1.000
_cell.length_c   1.000
_cell.angle_alpha   90.00
_cell.angle_beta   90.00
_cell.angle_gamma   90.00
#
_symmetry.space_group_name_H-M   'P 1'
#
loop_
_entity.id
_entity.type
_entity.pdbx_description
1 polymer ?
#
loop_
_entity_poly.entity_id
_entity_poly.type
_entity_poly.pdbx_seq_one_letter_code
_entity_poly.pdbx_strand_id
1 'polypeptide(L)'
;MERKHGRRAGAALDVEAVLDDLYTTPPPGFVARREELALAARTSGRADDARRIHAARRPTLAAWAANLLLRSRPQESRHFLELGRALRDAYRTLDADGIKELSEQRRSVVSALSRQAAELARAGGHRLSDAAQQDVESTLRAVLADEDAADQWATGRLEGALTPPSDFPSP
;
A
#
# COMPACT_ATOMS: atom_id res chain seq x y z
N MET A 1 11.50 -28.39 -39.82
CA MET A 1 12.19 -28.53 -38.52
C MET A 1 11.85 -27.29 -37.71
N GLU A 2 11.62 -27.46 -36.39
CA GLU A 2 11.29 -26.43 -35.36
C GLU A 2 10.03 -25.56 -35.64
N ARG A 3 8.81 -25.82 -35.14
CA ARG A 3 8.34 -26.02 -33.75
C ARG A 3 8.97 -24.94 -32.84
N LYS A 4 8.27 -23.98 -32.22
CA LYS A 4 7.07 -24.15 -31.39
C LYS A 4 6.71 -22.80 -30.70
N HIS A 5 5.41 -22.57 -30.51
CA HIS A 5 4.81 -21.83 -29.38
C HIS A 5 4.94 -20.30 -29.30
N GLY A 6 4.46 -19.58 -30.31
CA GLY A 6 3.87 -18.24 -30.13
C GLY A 6 2.47 -18.24 -29.49
N ARG A 7 2.04 -19.36 -28.90
CA ARG A 7 0.71 -19.56 -28.31
C ARG A 7 0.82 -19.84 -26.81
N ARG A 8 1.25 -18.83 -26.05
CA ARG A 8 1.05 -18.73 -24.59
C ARG A 8 0.65 -17.31 -24.17
N ALA A 9 -0.13 -16.63 -25.01
CA ALA A 9 -0.83 -15.37 -24.69
C ALA A 9 -2.01 -15.58 -23.70
N GLY A 10 -1.82 -16.43 -22.70
CA GLY A 10 -2.79 -16.78 -21.66
C GLY A 10 -2.15 -17.58 -20.51
N ALA A 11 -0.83 -17.51 -20.37
CA ALA A 11 -0.10 -18.23 -19.33
C ALA A 11 -0.23 -17.48 -18.00
N ALA A 12 -1.04 -18.05 -17.10
CA ALA A 12 -1.01 -17.94 -15.64
C ALA A 12 -0.63 -16.56 -15.08
N LEU A 13 -1.60 -15.86 -14.48
CA LEU A 13 -1.36 -14.69 -13.64
C LEU A 13 -0.13 -14.92 -12.74
N ASP A 14 0.87 -14.05 -12.91
CA ASP A 14 2.03 -13.95 -12.03
C ASP A 14 1.54 -13.88 -10.58
N VAL A 15 2.16 -14.64 -9.68
CA VAL A 15 1.78 -14.69 -8.27
C VAL A 15 1.84 -13.30 -7.63
N GLU A 16 2.71 -12.41 -8.12
CA GLU A 16 2.74 -11.02 -7.68
C GLU A 16 1.45 -10.27 -8.04
N ALA A 17 0.95 -10.41 -9.27
CA ALA A 17 -0.32 -9.80 -9.67
C ALA A 17 -1.49 -10.38 -8.86
N VAL A 18 -1.46 -11.69 -8.56
CA VAL A 18 -2.49 -12.33 -7.73
C VAL A 18 -2.47 -11.79 -6.30
N LEU A 19 -1.29 -11.58 -5.73
CA LEU A 19 -1.15 -10.99 -4.40
C LEU A 19 -1.58 -9.53 -4.40
N ASP A 20 -1.22 -8.75 -5.42
CA ASP A 20 -1.65 -7.37 -5.59
C ASP A 20 -3.18 -7.26 -5.59
N ASP A 21 -3.86 -8.10 -6.39
CA ASP A 21 -5.32 -8.18 -6.42
C ASP A 21 -5.89 -8.60 -5.06
N LEU A 22 -5.27 -9.56 -4.37
CA LEU A 22 -5.71 -10.00 -3.05
C LEU A 22 -5.70 -8.85 -2.03
N TYR A 23 -4.68 -7.99 -2.03
CA TYR A 23 -4.59 -6.86 -1.11
C TYR A 23 -5.51 -5.67 -1.47
N THR A 24 -6.18 -5.70 -2.62
CA THR A 24 -7.32 -4.80 -2.92
C THR A 24 -8.65 -5.30 -2.34
N THR A 25 -8.70 -6.57 -1.92
CA THR A 25 -9.91 -7.16 -1.32
C THR A 25 -10.07 -6.65 0.12
N PRO A 26 -11.28 -6.18 0.51
CA PRO A 26 -11.49 -5.67 1.85
C PRO A 26 -11.30 -6.75 2.93
N PRO A 27 -10.89 -6.41 4.16
CA PRO A 27 -10.55 -7.39 5.20
C PRO A 27 -11.61 -8.47 5.46
N PRO A 28 -12.93 -8.17 5.45
CA PRO A 28 -13.95 -9.20 5.65
C PRO A 28 -13.97 -10.28 4.55
N GLY A 29 -13.63 -9.93 3.30
CA GLY A 29 -13.59 -10.86 2.16
C GLY A 29 -12.22 -11.49 1.90
N PHE A 30 -11.16 -10.99 2.55
CA PHE A 30 -9.78 -11.34 2.25
C PHE A 30 -9.51 -12.84 2.36
N VAL A 31 -9.94 -13.47 3.47
CA VAL A 31 -9.63 -14.90 3.72
C VAL A 31 -10.31 -15.78 2.68
N ALA A 32 -11.58 -15.54 2.39
CA ALA A 32 -12.31 -16.30 1.37
C ALA A 32 -11.63 -16.16 -0.01
N ARG A 33 -11.28 -14.93 -0.40
CA ARG A 33 -10.59 -14.68 -1.67
C ARG A 33 -9.20 -15.34 -1.72
N ARG A 34 -8.45 -15.32 -0.62
CA ARG A 34 -7.15 -15.97 -0.52
C ARG A 34 -7.26 -17.48 -0.73
N GLU A 35 -8.23 -18.14 -0.12
CA GLU A 35 -8.42 -19.58 -0.29
C GLU A 35 -8.84 -19.95 -1.72
N GLU A 36 -9.70 -19.16 -2.36
CA GLU A 36 -10.05 -19.33 -3.77
C GLU A 36 -8.82 -19.25 -4.69
N LEU A 37 -8.00 -18.21 -4.50
CA LEU A 37 -6.80 -17.97 -5.30
C LEU A 37 -5.73 -19.06 -5.06
N ALA A 38 -5.54 -19.47 -3.80
CA ALA A 38 -4.62 -20.55 -3.46
C ALA A 38 -5.08 -21.89 -4.06
N LEU A 39 -6.37 -22.21 -3.99
CA LEU A 39 -6.93 -23.41 -4.61
C LEU A 39 -6.75 -23.38 -6.13
N ALA A 40 -7.04 -22.25 -6.79
CA ALA A 40 -6.84 -22.09 -8.23
C ALA A 40 -5.38 -22.26 -8.65
N ALA A 41 -4.43 -21.77 -7.86
CA ALA A 41 -3.00 -21.99 -8.10
C ALA A 41 -2.61 -23.47 -7.95
N ARG A 42 -3.13 -24.17 -6.92
CA ARG A 42 -2.90 -25.61 -6.72
C ARG A 42 -3.44 -26.45 -7.86
N THR A 43 -4.69 -26.21 -8.29
CA THR A 43 -5.33 -26.96 -9.38
C THR A 43 -4.64 -26.72 -10.72
N SER A 44 -3.96 -25.58 -10.87
CA SER A 44 -3.12 -25.24 -12.03
C SER A 44 -1.69 -25.79 -11.96
N GLY A 45 -1.36 -26.61 -10.95
CA GLY A 45 -0.02 -27.18 -10.77
C GLY A 45 1.03 -26.21 -10.21
N ARG A 46 0.62 -25.02 -9.72
CA ARG A 46 1.51 -24.00 -9.15
C ARG A 46 1.49 -24.09 -7.62
N ALA A 47 2.03 -25.20 -7.10
CA ALA A 47 2.01 -25.48 -5.67
C ALA A 47 2.75 -24.43 -4.84
N ASP A 48 3.82 -23.84 -5.39
CA ASP A 48 4.64 -22.84 -4.70
C ASP A 48 3.89 -21.51 -4.60
N ASP A 49 3.28 -21.05 -5.70
CA ASP A 49 2.43 -19.86 -5.71
C ASP A 49 1.25 -20.00 -4.74
N ALA A 50 0.63 -21.18 -4.68
CA ALA A 50 -0.44 -21.44 -3.72
C ALA A 50 0.02 -21.29 -2.27
N ARG A 51 1.24 -21.75 -1.94
CA ARG A 51 1.80 -21.59 -0.59
C ARG A 51 2.03 -20.11 -0.28
N ARG A 52 2.54 -19.34 -1.25
CA ARG A 52 2.75 -17.89 -1.10
C ARG A 52 1.43 -17.14 -0.90
N ILE A 53 0.40 -17.44 -1.69
CA ILE A 53 -0.94 -16.85 -1.56
C ILE A 53 -1.52 -17.20 -0.19
N HIS A 54 -1.46 -18.46 0.22
CA HIS A 54 -2.00 -18.90 1.51
C HIS A 54 -1.28 -18.26 2.71
N ALA A 55 0.01 -17.96 2.58
CA ALA A 55 0.80 -17.28 3.60
C ALA A 55 0.47 -15.78 3.73
N ALA A 56 -0.22 -15.17 2.75
CA ALA A 56 -0.62 -13.77 2.82
C ALA A 56 -1.55 -13.53 4.01
N ARG A 57 -1.21 -12.52 4.81
CA ARG A 57 -1.96 -12.15 6.00
C ARG A 57 -3.00 -11.11 5.67
N ARG A 58 -4.14 -11.22 6.36
CA ARG A 58 -5.25 -10.28 6.22
C ARG A 58 -4.81 -8.88 6.70
N PRO A 59 -4.95 -7.83 5.88
CA PRO A 59 -4.63 -6.48 6.30
C PRO A 59 -5.64 -5.95 7.33
N THR A 60 -5.21 -4.99 8.15
CA THR A 60 -6.15 -4.13 8.90
C THR A 60 -6.95 -3.25 7.93
N LEU A 61 -8.04 -2.66 8.41
CA LEU A 61 -8.87 -1.78 7.58
C LEU A 61 -8.10 -0.53 7.11
N ALA A 62 -7.25 0.02 7.97
CA ALA A 62 -6.37 1.14 7.63
C ALA A 62 -5.33 0.76 6.58
N ALA A 63 -4.66 -0.39 6.76
CA ALA A 63 -3.67 -0.88 5.80
C ALA A 63 -4.29 -1.16 4.42
N TRP A 64 -5.48 -1.78 4.40
CA TRP A 64 -6.23 -1.97 3.16
C TRP A 64 -6.59 -0.64 2.47
N ALA A 65 -7.06 0.37 3.21
CA ALA A 65 -7.38 1.67 2.63
C ALA A 65 -6.12 2.37 2.05
N ALA A 66 -4.98 2.25 2.72
CA ALA A 66 -3.70 2.75 2.21
C ALA A 66 -3.23 1.99 0.95
N ASN A 67 -3.38 0.66 0.91
CA ASN A 67 -3.10 -0.14 -0.29
C ASN A 67 -4.03 0.23 -1.45
N LEU A 68 -5.32 0.46 -1.16
CA LEU A 68 -6.32 0.85 -2.14
C LEU A 68 -6.02 2.22 -2.75
N LEU A 69 -5.54 3.17 -1.95
CA LEU A 69 -5.08 4.47 -2.43
C LEU A 69 -3.95 4.33 -3.45
N LEU A 70 -2.91 3.55 -3.13
CA LEU A 70 -1.79 3.29 -4.04
C LEU A 70 -2.25 2.77 -5.41
N ARG A 71 -3.18 1.81 -5.40
CA ARG A 71 -3.65 1.13 -6.61
C ARG A 71 -4.66 1.94 -7.41
N SER A 72 -5.52 2.69 -6.72
CA SER A 72 -6.59 3.47 -7.34
C SER A 72 -6.13 4.83 -7.84
N ARG A 73 -5.05 5.37 -7.27
CA ARG A 73 -4.49 6.70 -7.59
C ARG A 73 -2.97 6.63 -7.87
N PRO A 74 -2.51 5.83 -8.85
CA PRO A 74 -1.10 5.53 -9.04
C PRO A 74 -0.23 6.77 -9.30
N GLN A 75 -0.75 7.76 -10.03
CA GLN A 75 -0.02 9.01 -10.31
C GLN A 75 0.16 9.85 -9.04
N GLU A 76 -0.88 9.96 -8.23
CA GLU A 76 -0.84 10.74 -6.98
C GLU A 76 0.03 10.06 -5.94
N SER A 77 -0.04 8.73 -5.83
CA SER A 77 0.81 7.96 -4.93
C SER A 77 2.27 8.01 -5.34
N ARG A 78 2.58 8.00 -6.65
CA ARG A 78 3.93 8.23 -7.14
C ARG A 78 4.44 9.62 -6.76
N HIS A 79 3.63 10.65 -6.98
CA HIS A 79 4.00 12.02 -6.60
C HIS A 79 4.23 12.15 -5.08
N PHE A 80 3.43 11.45 -4.27
CA PHE A 80 3.60 11.42 -2.83
C PHE A 80 4.91 10.73 -2.38
N LEU A 81 5.29 9.62 -3.03
CA LEU A 81 6.58 8.96 -2.79
C LEU A 81 7.76 9.86 -3.19
N GLU A 82 7.66 10.54 -4.34
CA GLU A 82 8.66 11.51 -4.81
C GLU A 82 8.79 12.70 -3.84
N LEU A 83 7.67 13.20 -3.31
CA LEU A 83 7.65 14.21 -2.25
C LEU A 83 8.35 13.72 -0.99
N GLY A 84 8.08 12.50 -0.53
CA GLY A 84 8.74 11.92 0.64
C GLY A 84 10.26 11.89 0.49
N ARG A 85 10.75 11.48 -0.68
CA ARG A 85 12.19 11.51 -0.99
C ARG A 85 12.75 12.93 -0.93
N ALA A 86 12.11 13.89 -1.61
CA ALA A 86 12.55 15.29 -1.62
C ALA A 86 12.57 15.90 -0.21
N LEU A 87 11.57 15.58 0.63
CA LEU A 87 11.51 16.03 2.02
C LEU A 87 12.68 15.45 2.84
N ARG A 88 12.92 14.13 2.77
CA ARG A 88 14.03 13.49 3.49
C ARG A 88 15.39 14.07 3.10
N ASP A 89 15.58 14.41 1.83
CA ASP A 89 16.79 15.07 1.35
C ASP A 89 16.90 16.51 1.88
N ALA A 90 15.80 17.26 1.86
CA ALA A 90 15.77 18.65 2.35
C ALA A 90 15.99 18.75 3.87
N TYR A 91 15.48 17.82 4.67
CA TYR A 91 15.68 17.79 6.12
C TYR A 91 17.16 17.68 6.53
N ARG A 92 18.05 17.23 5.65
CA ARG A 92 19.49 17.20 5.91
C ARG A 92 20.16 18.58 5.82
N THR A 93 19.50 19.58 5.23
CA THR A 93 20.12 20.86 4.85
C THR A 93 19.41 22.10 5.36
N LEU A 94 18.23 21.96 6.00
CA LEU A 94 17.38 23.09 6.37
C LEU A 94 17.65 23.66 7.77
N ASP A 95 17.32 24.94 7.91
CA ASP A 95 17.25 25.65 9.18
C ASP A 95 15.84 25.53 9.84
N ALA A 96 15.68 26.10 11.04
CA ALA A 96 14.48 25.95 11.84
C ALA A 96 13.20 26.51 11.19
N ASP A 97 13.30 27.60 10.42
CA ASP A 97 12.14 28.22 9.77
C ASP A 97 11.66 27.41 8.55
N GLY A 98 12.60 26.89 7.75
CA GLY A 98 12.27 25.98 6.64
C GLY A 98 11.65 24.66 7.11
N ILE A 99 12.05 24.16 8.28
CA ILE A 99 11.44 22.97 8.90
C ILE A 99 9.95 23.20 9.23
N LYS A 100 9.60 24.40 9.70
CA LYS A 100 8.22 24.72 10.09
C LYS A 100 7.27 24.78 8.89
N GLU A 101 7.67 25.48 7.84
CA GLU A 101 6.88 25.60 6.61
C GLU A 101 6.64 24.23 5.94
N LEU A 102 7.70 23.41 5.83
CA LEU A 102 7.56 22.05 5.30
C LEU A 102 6.66 21.17 6.15
N SER A 103 6.67 21.36 7.47
CA SER A 103 5.79 20.61 8.38
C SER A 103 4.31 20.94 8.16
N GLU A 104 3.97 22.18 7.82
CA GLU A 104 2.60 22.60 7.48
C GLU A 104 2.15 22.00 6.15
N GLN A 105 2.99 22.09 5.11
CA GLN A 105 2.71 21.50 3.81
C GLN A 105 2.52 19.98 3.92
N ARG A 106 3.39 19.30 4.68
CA ARG A 106 3.29 17.86 4.97
C ARG A 106 1.93 17.48 5.57
N ARG A 107 1.48 18.22 6.59
CA ARG A 107 0.18 17.96 7.24
C ARG A 107 -0.98 18.08 6.26
N SER A 108 -0.96 19.09 5.39
CA SER A 108 -2.01 19.31 4.39
C SER A 108 -2.10 18.15 3.40
N VAL A 109 -0.96 17.73 2.84
CA VAL A 109 -0.89 16.63 1.86
C VAL A 109 -1.34 15.30 2.49
N VAL A 110 -0.82 14.96 3.68
CA VAL A 110 -1.24 13.75 4.41
C VAL A 110 -2.73 13.73 4.66
N SER A 111 -3.29 14.86 5.12
CA SER A 111 -4.72 14.97 5.41
C SER A 111 -5.58 14.80 4.14
N ALA A 112 -5.12 15.33 3.00
CA ALA A 112 -5.79 15.15 1.72
C ALA A 112 -5.79 13.69 1.25
N LEU A 113 -4.63 13.02 1.28
CA LEU A 113 -4.54 11.61 0.87
C LEU A 113 -5.30 10.68 1.82
N SER A 114 -5.30 10.96 3.14
CA SER A 114 -6.08 10.20 4.12
C SER A 114 -7.59 10.28 3.83
N ARG A 115 -8.10 11.49 3.52
CA ARG A 115 -9.50 11.65 3.08
C ARG A 115 -9.79 10.86 1.82
N GLN A 116 -8.89 10.85 0.85
CA GLN A 116 -9.07 10.07 -0.37
C GLN A 116 -9.09 8.57 -0.12
N ALA A 117 -8.22 8.05 0.75
CA ALA A 117 -8.26 6.65 1.18
C ALA A 117 -9.60 6.32 1.85
N ALA A 118 -10.14 7.22 2.69
CA ALA A 118 -11.45 7.05 3.29
C ALA A 118 -12.59 7.02 2.25
N GLU A 119 -12.56 7.89 1.24
CA GLU A 119 -13.56 7.88 0.15
C GLU A 119 -13.47 6.60 -0.69
N LEU A 120 -12.27 6.13 -1.01
CA LEU A 120 -12.06 4.86 -1.70
C LEU A 120 -12.59 3.67 -0.88
N ALA A 121 -12.32 3.67 0.43
CA ALA A 121 -12.84 2.66 1.34
C ALA A 121 -14.37 2.65 1.35
N ARG A 122 -15.00 3.83 1.39
CA ARG A 122 -16.46 3.99 1.34
C ARG A 122 -17.05 3.50 0.02
N ALA A 123 -16.40 3.80 -1.11
CA ALA A 123 -16.78 3.28 -2.42
C ALA A 123 -16.71 1.74 -2.47
N GLY A 124 -15.77 1.15 -1.74
CA GLY A 124 -15.68 -0.30 -1.49
C GLY A 124 -16.67 -0.84 -0.45
N GLY A 125 -17.60 -0.03 0.07
CA GLY A 125 -18.61 -0.45 1.05
C GLY A 125 -18.14 -0.43 2.51
N HIS A 126 -16.96 0.10 2.81
CA HIS A 126 -16.37 0.09 4.15
C HIS A 126 -16.09 1.50 4.66
N ARG A 127 -16.79 1.91 5.71
CA ARG A 127 -16.50 3.17 6.40
C ARG A 127 -15.34 2.98 7.38
N LEU A 128 -14.33 3.84 7.29
CA LEU A 128 -13.27 3.91 8.29
C LEU A 128 -13.81 4.50 9.59
N SER A 129 -13.44 3.92 10.74
CA SER A 129 -13.59 4.58 12.04
C SER A 129 -12.55 5.68 12.19
N ASP A 130 -12.73 6.58 13.16
CA ASP A 130 -11.77 7.64 13.45
C ASP A 130 -10.37 7.07 13.75
N ALA A 131 -10.30 5.98 14.51
CA ALA A 131 -9.04 5.27 14.78
C ALA A 131 -8.41 4.71 13.49
N ALA A 132 -9.19 4.08 12.61
CA ALA A 132 -8.66 3.57 11.34
C ALA A 132 -8.20 4.70 10.41
N GLN A 133 -8.86 5.86 10.45
CA GLN A 133 -8.43 7.04 9.70
C GLN A 133 -7.13 7.64 10.27
N GLN A 134 -6.98 7.67 11.59
CA GLN A 134 -5.72 8.07 12.25
C GLN A 134 -4.57 7.13 11.88
N ASP A 135 -4.83 5.82 11.82
CA ASP A 135 -3.85 4.82 11.39
C ASP A 135 -3.41 5.02 9.92
N VAL A 136 -4.34 5.40 9.03
CA VAL A 136 -4.01 5.78 7.64
C VAL A 136 -3.13 7.02 7.64
N GLU A 137 -3.47 8.05 8.42
CA GLU A 137 -2.63 9.25 8.52
C GLU A 137 -1.23 8.94 9.07
N SER A 138 -1.14 8.09 10.10
CA SER A 138 0.14 7.63 10.66
C SER A 138 0.98 6.96 9.58
N THR A 139 0.36 6.07 8.80
CA THR A 139 1.02 5.36 7.70
C THR A 139 1.56 6.33 6.66
N LEU A 140 0.75 7.30 6.23
CA LEU A 140 1.16 8.31 5.25
C LEU A 140 2.26 9.23 5.79
N ARG A 141 2.25 9.57 7.09
CA ARG A 141 3.35 10.31 7.72
C ARG A 141 4.64 9.49 7.73
N ALA A 142 4.56 8.20 8.05
CA ALA A 142 5.70 7.29 8.01
C ALA A 142 6.33 7.24 6.62
N VAL A 143 5.51 7.07 5.57
CA VAL A 143 5.97 7.06 4.16
C VAL A 143 6.75 8.32 3.77
N LEU A 144 6.35 9.50 4.26
CA LEU A 144 7.09 10.73 3.98
C LEU A 144 8.38 10.83 4.79
N ALA A 145 8.38 10.37 6.04
CA ALA A 145 9.50 10.52 6.95
C ALA A 145 10.61 9.47 6.73
N ASP A 146 10.25 8.27 6.29
CA ASP A 146 11.11 7.09 6.33
C ASP A 146 11.13 6.36 4.97
N GLU A 147 12.33 5.95 4.53
CA GLU A 147 12.51 5.26 3.25
C GLU A 147 11.98 3.83 3.30
N ASP A 148 12.21 3.10 4.40
CA ASP A 148 11.72 1.73 4.56
C ASP A 148 10.18 1.69 4.59
N ALA A 149 9.55 2.67 5.21
CA ALA A 149 8.09 2.82 5.21
C ALA A 149 7.55 3.14 3.81
N ALA A 150 8.27 3.98 3.04
CA ALA A 150 7.92 4.28 1.66
C ALA A 150 8.00 3.02 0.78
N ASP A 151 9.05 2.24 0.91
CA ASP A 151 9.26 0.99 0.18
C ASP A 151 8.20 -0.06 0.55
N GLN A 152 7.89 -0.19 1.84
CA GLN A 152 6.81 -1.07 2.30
C GLN A 152 5.46 -0.67 1.71
N TRP A 153 5.11 0.62 1.75
CA TRP A 153 3.84 1.06 1.16
C TRP A 153 3.84 0.90 -0.36
N ALA A 154 4.97 1.13 -1.05
CA ALA A 154 5.09 0.97 -2.49
C ALA A 154 4.82 -0.46 -2.98
N THR A 155 4.95 -1.48 -2.10
CA THR A 155 4.50 -2.85 -2.41
C THR A 155 2.97 -2.93 -2.60
N GLY A 156 2.21 -2.05 -1.96
CA GLY A 156 0.75 -2.09 -1.92
C GLY A 156 0.18 -3.29 -1.16
N ARG A 157 0.97 -3.88 -0.25
CA ARG A 157 0.61 -5.09 0.51
C ARG A 157 0.80 -4.93 2.01
N LEU A 158 0.56 -3.72 2.52
CA LEU A 158 0.61 -3.47 3.96
C LEU A 158 -0.39 -4.38 4.69
N GLU A 159 0.08 -5.01 5.77
CA GLU A 159 -0.74 -5.84 6.65
C GLU A 159 -1.29 -5.02 7.83
N GLY A 160 -0.57 -3.98 8.26
CA GLY A 160 -0.90 -3.11 9.37
C GLY A 160 -0.54 -1.66 9.09
N ALA A 161 -0.92 -0.78 10.02
CA ALA A 161 -0.51 0.61 9.95
C ALA A 161 1.01 0.73 10.15
N LEU A 162 1.62 1.68 9.44
CA LEU A 162 3.01 2.05 9.68
C LEU A 162 3.05 3.19 10.69
N THR A 163 4.02 3.12 11.60
CA THR A 163 4.30 4.17 12.57
C THR A 163 5.66 4.77 12.21
N PRO A 164 5.78 6.09 12.08
CA PRO A 164 7.09 6.71 11.89
C PRO A 164 7.99 6.38 13.10
N PRO A 165 9.32 6.22 12.88
CA PRO A 165 10.25 6.04 13.99
C PRO A 165 10.20 7.26 14.93
N SER A 166 10.24 7.01 16.24
CA SER A 166 10.14 8.01 17.31
C SER A 166 11.23 9.09 17.28
N ASP A 167 12.30 8.87 16.50
CA ASP A 167 13.47 9.75 16.41
C ASP A 167 13.29 10.89 15.41
N PHE A 168 12.20 10.91 14.63
CA PHE A 168 11.84 12.10 13.85
C PHE A 168 11.24 13.14 14.80
N PRO A 169 11.75 14.39 14.82
CA PRO A 169 11.19 15.42 15.68
C PRO A 169 9.71 15.58 15.35
N SER A 170 8.88 15.20 16.32
CA SER A 170 7.50 15.66 16.36
C SER A 170 7.53 17.18 16.54
N PRO A 171 6.71 17.93 15.79
CA PRO A 171 6.68 19.38 15.87
C PRO A 171 6.29 19.88 17.27
#